data_AF-A0A820URS7-F1
#
_entry.id   AF-A0A820URS7-F1
#
_cell.length_a   1.000
_cell.length_b   1.000
_cell.length_c   1.000
_cell.angle_alpha   90.00
_cell.angle_beta   90.00
_cell.angle_gamma   90.00
#
_symmetry.space_group_name_H-M   'P 1'
#
loop_
_entity.id
_entity.type
_entity.pdbx_description
1 polymer ?
#
loop_
_entity_poly.entity_id
_entity_poly.type
_entity_poly.pdbx_seq_one_letter_code
_entity_poly.pdbx_strand_id
1 'polypeptide(L)'
;MKRKCNSTSGEVVVGGNESGNSTNQLYCPTDVIVDKESDCLINSDFGNKRVVQWPCRYGICGQTIIRNVGCWGLAMNDDGYLYVGDYKKHEVMRWKLGDTSGIIVAGGNGRGNRLDQFSGCFYIFVDNDQS
;
A
#
# COMPACT_ATOMS: atom_id res chain seq x y z
N MET A 1 10.83 -3.88 8.96
CA MET A 1 12.17 -4.29 9.44
C MET A 1 12.69 -5.36 8.49
N LYS A 2 13.69 -5.07 7.64
CA LYS A 2 14.39 -6.12 6.88
C LYS A 2 15.61 -6.57 7.71
N ARG A 3 15.87 -7.89 7.75
CA ARG A 3 17.09 -8.47 8.34
C ARG A 3 17.95 -9.04 7.21
N LYS A 4 19.26 -8.77 7.23
CA LYS A 4 20.22 -9.60 6.46
C LYS A 4 20.44 -10.92 7.21
N CYS A 5 20.56 -12.04 6.49
CA CYS A 5 20.96 -13.31 7.10
C CYS A 5 22.29 -13.12 7.85
N ASN A 6 22.33 -13.55 9.11
CA ASN A 6 23.43 -13.37 10.09
C ASN A 6 23.64 -11.96 10.67
N SER A 7 22.76 -11.00 10.42
CA SER A 7 22.77 -9.70 11.12
C SER A 7 22.06 -9.80 12.47
N THR A 8 22.71 -9.35 13.55
CA THR A 8 22.13 -9.26 14.90
C THR A 8 21.36 -7.96 15.12
N SER A 9 21.49 -6.96 14.24
CA SER A 9 20.73 -5.71 14.26
C SER A 9 19.75 -5.62 13.08
N GLY A 10 18.60 -4.98 13.31
CA GLY A 10 17.65 -4.63 12.25
C GLY A 10 17.77 -3.18 11.84
N GLU A 11 17.38 -2.88 10.60
CA GLU A 11 17.40 -1.54 10.03
C GLU A 11 15.98 -1.00 9.85
N VAL A 12 15.80 0.29 10.15
CA VAL A 12 14.59 1.03 9.79
C VAL A 12 14.71 1.44 8.34
N VAL A 13 13.82 0.88 7.51
CA VAL A 13 13.79 1.10 6.05
C VAL A 13 12.59 1.95 5.60
N VAL A 14 11.68 2.26 6.53
CA VAL A 14 10.45 3.04 6.28
C VAL A 14 10.13 3.86 7.54
N GLY A 15 9.94 5.17 7.37
CA GLY A 15 9.63 6.08 8.48
C GLY A 15 10.76 6.21 9.50
N GLY A 16 10.42 6.25 10.79
CA GLY A 16 11.39 6.37 11.90
C GLY A 16 11.80 7.79 12.29
N ASN A 17 11.20 8.82 11.66
CA ASN A 17 11.50 10.22 11.89
C ASN A 17 10.33 10.97 12.53
N GLU A 18 9.75 10.39 13.59
CA GLU A 18 8.50 10.87 14.21
C GLU A 18 7.27 10.76 13.29
N SER A 19 6.10 11.04 13.87
CA SER A 19 4.83 11.08 13.15
C SER A 19 4.72 12.36 12.35
N GLY A 20 4.41 12.27 11.06
CA GLY A 20 4.25 13.46 10.22
C GLY A 20 3.99 13.14 8.75
N ASN A 21 4.04 14.16 7.90
CA ASN A 21 3.72 14.06 6.47
C ASN A 21 4.91 14.34 5.54
N SER A 22 6.09 14.59 6.11
CA SER A 22 7.33 14.74 5.34
C SER A 22 7.64 13.47 4.53
N THR A 23 8.53 13.59 3.55
CA THR A 23 8.91 12.47 2.67
C THR A 23 9.58 11.33 3.45
N ASN A 24 10.17 11.61 4.60
CA ASN A 24 10.79 10.63 5.49
C ASN A 24 9.92 10.26 6.71
N GLN A 25 8.64 10.64 6.73
CA GLN A 25 7.70 10.44 7.84
C GLN A 25 6.44 9.68 7.41
N LEU A 26 5.77 9.08 8.38
CA LEU A 26 4.46 8.43 8.23
C LEU A 26 3.51 8.91 9.32
N TYR A 27 2.21 8.79 9.08
CA TYR A 27 1.16 9.08 10.04
C TYR A 27 0.06 8.01 9.97
N CYS A 28 -0.06 7.21 11.03
CA CYS A 28 -1.00 6.08 11.13
C CYS A 28 -0.92 5.10 9.94
N PRO A 29 0.25 4.54 9.60
CA PRO A 29 0.32 3.52 8.55
C PRO A 29 -0.45 2.25 8.94
N THR A 30 -1.19 1.66 8.00
CA THR A 30 -2.05 0.49 8.28
C THR A 30 -1.54 -0.80 7.68
N ASP A 31 -0.74 -0.73 6.61
CA ASP A 31 -0.28 -1.90 5.86
C ASP A 31 1.05 -1.62 5.15
N VAL A 32 1.79 -2.68 4.84
CA VAL A 32 3.04 -2.64 4.07
C VAL A 32 3.25 -3.94 3.31
N ILE A 33 3.59 -3.82 2.02
CA ILE A 33 3.91 -4.94 1.15
C ILE A 33 5.31 -4.76 0.54
N VAL A 34 5.86 -5.84 0.00
CA VAL A 34 7.14 -5.85 -0.70
C VAL A 34 6.88 -5.90 -2.19
N ASP A 35 7.45 -4.94 -2.93
CA ASP A 35 7.64 -5.06 -4.35
C ASP A 35 9.00 -5.73 -4.62
N LYS A 36 8.95 -6.98 -5.08
CA LYS A 36 10.14 -7.80 -5.34
C LYS A 36 10.86 -7.37 -6.62
N GLU A 37 10.15 -6.82 -7.61
CA GLU A 37 10.73 -6.43 -8.88
C GLU A 37 11.57 -5.16 -8.70
N SER A 38 11.05 -4.16 -7.97
CA SER A 38 11.77 -2.90 -7.73
C SER A 38 12.61 -2.86 -6.44
N ASP A 39 12.70 -3.97 -5.68
CA ASP A 39 13.28 -4.05 -4.32
C ASP A 39 12.83 -2.88 -3.43
N CYS A 40 11.53 -2.61 -3.41
CA CYS A 40 10.90 -1.53 -2.65
C CYS A 40 9.88 -2.07 -1.63
N LEU A 41 9.60 -1.26 -0.62
CA LEU A 41 8.44 -1.41 0.24
C LEU A 41 7.36 -0.43 -0.20
N ILE A 42 6.13 -0.89 -0.28
CA ILE A 42 4.97 -0.04 -0.53
C ILE A 42 4.13 -0.05 0.73
N ASN A 43 3.93 1.11 1.35
CA ASN A 43 3.17 1.21 2.58
C ASN A 43 1.91 2.08 2.39
N SER A 44 0.87 1.70 3.13
CA SER A 44 -0.27 2.57 3.37
C SER A 44 0.13 3.60 4.41
N ASP A 45 -0.06 4.88 4.11
CA ASP A 45 0.11 5.99 5.03
C ASP A 45 -1.25 6.66 5.26
N PHE A 46 -2.15 5.90 5.90
CA PHE A 46 -3.59 6.17 5.98
C PHE A 46 -3.91 7.54 6.58
N GLY A 47 -3.19 7.96 7.62
CA GLY A 47 -3.39 9.27 8.25
C GLY A 47 -3.08 10.42 7.29
N ASN A 48 -2.08 10.24 6.42
CA ASN A 48 -1.74 11.18 5.35
C ASN A 48 -2.51 10.95 4.04
N LYS A 49 -3.44 9.98 4.02
CA LYS A 49 -4.28 9.62 2.86
C LYS A 49 -3.48 9.32 1.58
N ARG A 50 -2.36 8.60 1.74
CA ARG A 50 -1.45 8.30 0.63
C ARG A 50 -0.90 6.88 0.69
N VAL A 51 -0.47 6.37 -0.44
CA VAL A 51 0.38 5.16 -0.55
C VAL A 51 1.77 5.62 -0.95
N VAL A 52 2.79 5.10 -0.26
CA VAL A 52 4.17 5.54 -0.41
C VAL A 52 5.06 4.36 -0.75
N GLN A 53 5.94 4.53 -1.74
CA GLN A 53 6.97 3.58 -2.12
C GLN A 53 8.31 4.02 -1.50
N TRP A 54 9.02 3.07 -0.88
CA TRP A 54 10.30 3.29 -0.22
C TRP A 54 11.35 2.34 -0.78
N PRO A 55 12.53 2.83 -1.16
CA PRO A 55 13.64 1.97 -1.54
C PRO A 55 14.05 1.10 -0.34
N CYS A 56 14.29 -0.20 -0.56
CA CYS A 56 14.78 -1.06 0.54
C CYS A 56 16.24 -0.79 0.90
N ARG A 57 16.96 0.00 0.11
CA ARG A 57 18.39 0.28 0.27
C ARG A 57 18.67 1.73 -0.04
N TYR A 58 19.51 2.37 0.78
CA TYR A 58 20.05 3.71 0.56
C TYR A 58 19.00 4.83 0.42
N GLY A 59 17.72 4.54 0.62
CA GLY A 59 16.61 5.49 0.58
C GLY A 59 16.13 5.81 1.99
N ILE A 60 16.23 7.06 2.39
CA ILE A 60 15.70 7.56 3.67
C ILE A 60 14.37 8.33 3.50
N CYS A 61 13.88 8.43 2.27
CA CYS A 61 12.67 9.15 1.90
C CYS A 61 11.80 8.26 1.01
N GLY A 62 10.49 8.28 1.26
CA GLY A 62 9.49 7.64 0.42
C GLY A 62 8.93 8.57 -0.66
N GLN A 63 8.53 7.97 -1.77
CA GLN A 63 7.81 8.62 -2.86
C GLN A 63 6.32 8.34 -2.73
N THR A 64 5.50 9.38 -2.69
CA THR A 64 4.04 9.20 -2.77
C THR A 64 3.64 8.77 -4.18
N ILE A 65 3.13 7.54 -4.29
CA ILE A 65 2.70 6.95 -5.57
C ILE A 65 1.18 7.03 -5.78
N ILE A 66 0.38 7.08 -4.70
CA ILE A 66 -1.08 7.29 -4.76
C ILE A 66 -1.49 8.31 -3.71
N ARG A 67 -2.38 9.25 -4.08
CA ARG A 67 -2.90 10.32 -3.21
C ARG A 67 -4.42 10.21 -3.02
N ASN A 68 -4.91 10.88 -1.98
CA ASN A 68 -6.34 11.01 -1.68
C ASN A 68 -7.06 9.66 -1.54
N VAL A 69 -6.40 8.73 -0.86
CA VAL A 69 -6.89 7.36 -0.66
C VAL A 69 -6.97 7.02 0.82
N GLY A 70 -8.10 6.48 1.24
CA GLY A 70 -8.29 5.90 2.57
C GLY A 70 -7.73 4.49 2.65
N CYS A 71 -6.48 4.31 2.23
CA CYS A 71 -5.87 3.00 2.05
C CYS A 71 -5.82 2.24 3.37
N TRP A 72 -6.56 1.14 3.48
CA TRP A 72 -6.49 0.27 4.66
C TRP A 72 -5.67 -0.98 4.38
N GLY A 73 -5.89 -1.59 3.20
CA GLY A 73 -5.21 -2.80 2.75
C GLY A 73 -4.55 -2.62 1.39
N LEU A 74 -3.39 -3.26 1.23
CA LEU A 74 -2.59 -3.32 0.01
C LEU A 74 -2.36 -4.78 -0.38
N ALA A 75 -2.38 -5.05 -1.68
CA ALA A 75 -1.88 -6.31 -2.22
C ALA A 75 -1.24 -6.06 -3.59
N MET A 76 -0.31 -6.91 -3.99
CA MET A 76 0.30 -6.83 -5.31
C MET A 76 0.42 -8.22 -5.90
N ASN A 77 0.11 -8.35 -7.19
CA ASN A 77 0.28 -9.62 -7.91
C ASN A 77 1.67 -9.70 -8.56
N ASP A 78 1.99 -10.86 -9.14
CA ASP A 78 3.30 -11.09 -9.76
C ASP A 78 3.51 -10.29 -11.07
N ASP A 79 2.45 -9.73 -11.67
CA ASP A 79 2.54 -8.81 -12.81
C ASP A 79 2.78 -7.35 -12.40
N GLY A 80 2.91 -7.07 -11.09
CA GLY A 80 3.14 -5.71 -10.57
C GLY A 80 1.89 -4.82 -10.49
N TYR A 81 0.69 -5.39 -10.58
CA TYR A 81 -0.55 -4.66 -10.30
C TYR A 81 -0.74 -4.49 -8.80
N LEU A 82 -0.86 -3.25 -8.37
CA LEU A 82 -1.15 -2.86 -6.99
C LEU A 82 -2.66 -2.72 -6.78
N TYR A 83 -3.17 -3.47 -5.82
CA TYR A 83 -4.56 -3.41 -5.37
C TYR A 83 -4.64 -2.61 -4.07
N VAL A 84 -5.52 -1.62 -4.05
CA VAL A 84 -5.65 -0.67 -2.96
C VAL A 84 -7.09 -0.64 -2.49
N GLY A 85 -7.30 -1.01 -1.23
CA GLY A 85 -8.60 -0.93 -0.58
C GLY A 85 -8.83 0.45 0.03
N ASP A 86 -9.73 1.25 -0.55
CA ASP A 86 -10.13 2.52 0.04
C ASP A 86 -11.31 2.29 0.98
N TYR A 87 -11.01 2.28 2.28
CA TYR A 87 -12.00 2.08 3.33
C TYR A 87 -13.08 3.16 3.33
N LYS A 88 -12.74 4.41 2.99
CA LYS A 88 -13.68 5.54 3.05
C LYS A 88 -14.63 5.55 1.86
N LYS A 89 -14.17 5.05 0.72
CA LYS A 89 -14.96 5.00 -0.52
C LYS A 89 -15.64 3.66 -0.75
N HIS A 90 -15.35 2.64 0.06
CA HIS A 90 -15.92 1.29 -0.08
C HIS A 90 -15.60 0.70 -1.46
N GLU A 91 -14.36 0.84 -1.91
CA GLU A 91 -13.89 0.37 -3.22
C GLU A 91 -12.53 -0.32 -3.13
N VAL A 92 -12.26 -1.18 -4.10
CA VAL A 92 -10.92 -1.71 -4.40
C VAL A 92 -10.51 -1.20 -5.76
N MET A 93 -9.39 -0.49 -5.81
CA MET A 93 -8.79 -0.03 -7.05
C MET A 93 -7.59 -0.90 -7.41
N ARG A 94 -7.42 -1.19 -8.70
CA ARG A 94 -6.21 -1.76 -9.27
C ARG A 94 -5.42 -0.68 -10.00
N TRP A 95 -4.12 -0.62 -9.76
CA TRP A 95 -3.18 0.33 -10.34
C TRP A 95 -2.01 -0.42 -10.96
N LYS A 96 -1.52 0.01 -12.13
CA LYS A 96 -0.17 -0.36 -12.55
C LYS A 96 0.80 0.66 -11.97
N LEU A 97 1.96 0.23 -11.49
CA LEU A 97 2.97 1.17 -10.99
C LEU A 97 3.38 2.15 -12.10
N GLY A 98 3.32 3.44 -11.78
CA GLY A 98 3.56 4.55 -12.73
C GLY A 98 2.29 5.13 -13.37
N ASP A 99 1.14 4.46 -13.25
CA ASP A 99 -0.13 5.01 -13.72
C ASP A 99 -0.56 6.24 -12.89
N THR A 100 -1.24 7.18 -13.55
CA THR A 100 -1.80 8.37 -12.90
C THR A 100 -3.20 8.16 -12.34
N SER A 101 -3.86 7.06 -12.72
CA SER A 101 -5.19 6.67 -12.23
C SER A 101 -5.31 5.15 -12.11
N GLY A 102 -6.13 4.71 -11.15
CA GLY A 102 -6.52 3.30 -10.99
C GLY A 102 -7.89 3.00 -11.55
N ILE A 103 -8.20 1.72 -11.66
CA ILE A 103 -9.50 1.21 -12.10
C ILE A 103 -10.19 0.54 -10.92
N ILE A 104 -11.46 0.87 -10.66
CA ILE A 104 -12.26 0.17 -9.65
C ILE A 104 -12.53 -1.25 -10.17
N VAL A 105 -12.11 -2.26 -9.40
CA VAL A 105 -12.28 -3.68 -9.73
C VAL A 105 -13.32 -4.37 -8.85
N ALA A 106 -13.67 -3.78 -7.70
CA ALA A 106 -14.76 -4.23 -6.85
C ALA A 106 -15.26 -3.08 -5.94
N GLY A 107 -16.53 -3.13 -5.54
CA GLY A 107 -17.13 -2.09 -4.71
C GLY A 107 -17.44 -0.81 -5.50
N GLY A 108 -17.35 0.34 -4.84
CA GLY A 108 -17.66 1.66 -5.41
C GLY A 108 -19.14 2.04 -5.37
N ASN A 109 -20.01 1.12 -4.94
CA ASN A 109 -21.46 1.34 -4.82
C ASN A 109 -21.88 1.75 -3.39
N GLY A 110 -20.95 2.28 -2.61
CA GLY A 110 -21.15 2.69 -1.23
C GLY A 110 -21.25 1.52 -0.25
N ARG A 111 -21.56 1.86 1.00
CA ARG A 111 -21.68 0.90 2.10
C ARG A 111 -22.99 0.11 2.02
N GLY A 112 -22.89 -1.22 2.10
CA GLY A 112 -24.06 -2.07 2.20
C GLY A 112 -23.73 -3.56 2.15
N ASN A 113 -24.77 -4.37 1.95
CA ASN A 113 -24.74 -5.84 1.95
C ASN A 113 -25.09 -6.45 0.58
N ARG A 114 -25.16 -5.63 -0.48
CA ARG A 114 -25.29 -6.11 -1.85
C ARG A 114 -23.97 -6.73 -2.31
N LEU A 115 -24.04 -7.60 -3.31
CA LEU A 115 -22.88 -8.31 -3.86
C LEU A 115 -21.77 -7.38 -4.39
N ASP A 116 -22.13 -6.14 -4.74
CA ASP A 116 -21.28 -5.11 -5.32
C ASP A 116 -20.96 -3.96 -4.32
N GLN A 117 -21.22 -4.16 -3.03
CA GLN A 117 -20.99 -3.19 -1.95
C GLN A 117 -20.06 -3.74 -0.86
N PHE A 118 -19.35 -2.84 -0.17
CA PHE A 118 -18.52 -3.19 0.99
C PHE A 118 -18.97 -2.48 2.25
N SER A 119 -19.07 -3.19 3.38
CA SER A 119 -19.23 -2.56 4.69
C SER A 119 -17.94 -1.91 5.23
N GLY A 120 -16.81 -2.27 4.64
CA GLY A 120 -15.47 -1.75 4.87
C GLY A 120 -14.47 -2.61 4.10
N CYS A 121 -13.52 -1.98 3.40
CA CYS A 121 -12.43 -2.68 2.76
C CYS A 121 -11.22 -2.68 3.72
N PHE A 122 -10.81 -3.85 4.21
CA PHE A 122 -9.79 -3.96 5.26
C PHE A 122 -8.54 -4.70 4.80
N TYR A 123 -8.71 -5.93 4.31
CA TYR A 123 -7.61 -6.79 3.89
C TYR A 123 -7.86 -7.28 2.47
N ILE A 124 -6.81 -7.29 1.65
CA ILE A 124 -6.83 -7.78 0.28
C ILE A 124 -5.76 -8.85 0.19
N PHE A 125 -6.10 -9.97 -0.44
CA PHE A 125 -5.15 -10.98 -0.84
C PHE A 125 -5.35 -11.23 -2.34
N VAL A 126 -4.25 -11.40 -3.06
CA VAL A 126 -4.28 -11.81 -4.47
C VAL A 126 -3.77 -13.23 -4.53
N ASP A 127 -4.60 -14.11 -5.08
CA ASP A 127 -4.18 -15.45 -5.46
C ASP A 127 -3.45 -15.37 -6.80
N ASN A 128 -2.15 -15.68 -6.79
CA ASN A 128 -1.31 -15.66 -7.98
C ASN A 128 -1.41 -16.98 -8.78
N ASP A 129 -2.08 -18.00 -8.24
CA ASP A 129 -2.17 -19.33 -8.85
C ASP A 129 -3.35 -19.46 -9.84
N GLN A 130 -3.53 -18.45 -10.69
CA GLN A 130 -4.46 -18.55 -11.82
C GLN A 130 -3.72 -19.19 -13.01
N SER A 131 -3.53 -20.52 -12.96
CA SER A 131 -3.17 -21.35 -14.12
C SER A 131 -4.40 -22.09 -14.65
#